data_AF-A0A1V9ZZM6-F1
#
_entry.id   AF-A0A1V9ZZM6-F1
#
_cell.length_a   1.000
_cell.length_b   1.000
_cell.length_c   1.000
_cell.angle_alpha   90.00
_cell.angle_beta   90.00
_cell.angle_gamma   90.00
#
_symmetry.space_group_name_H-M   'P 1'
#
loop_
_entity.id
_entity.type
_entity.pdbx_description
1 polymer ?
#
loop_
_entity_poly.entity_id
_entity_poly.type
_entity_poly.pdbx_seq_one_letter_code
_entity_poly.pdbx_strand_id
1 'polypeptide(L)'
;MENPRKRSLPLDSILNGLDKKSKSMNDARKTEEGLAFIRGDVNTPSRGPKLPTDASESPDRAIRHFLLSLRETIEARGVGAEVEVELRFGKITSNSTNQRFAPSVPGNASFVLREDAMRSQNAKFVPGVSQQDYQRYMSKLSQLTDKDSFAKHEEYSLVEMYPGSKRVIQEMDLDGRPTQAKYLQVKERLGSIDIFLPHCPYDCRVSVSLEFPAADPSSVAGISPENERNRKRKSAIGREIRVDLTEVLFGDVTQSYEVEMELKPNMMKEWLNLPDEAIWQGANTNAGILWSTMSRYFMLNASQAYKMQWENIDPNNQIRNAYLQHFDHPSKFPGTMPVGFARHNIPAVRARDKDYYCSEKTDGVRYFLVVANQTVVLVDRSNLPFAAPGLEALVSLLPEGTVLDGEYVLHHSQCKFVFMVFDIVAEGSLPSSSYVRKPFRERLMGIQNLLSETSAYYRGLQNMHPSSVLPLFRKRWQPVRQIREVFK
;
A
#
# COMPACT_ATOMS: atom_id res chain seq x y z
N MET A 1 -57.19 54.08 7.93
CA MET A 1 -55.76 54.00 8.21
C MET A 1 -55.57 53.00 9.34
N GLU A 2 -55.04 51.81 9.10
CA GLU A 2 -54.50 50.96 10.17
C GLU A 2 -53.64 49.83 9.60
N ASN A 3 -52.46 49.66 10.20
CA ASN A 3 -51.36 48.74 9.85
C ASN A 3 -51.47 47.44 10.67
N PRO A 4 -51.16 46.25 10.14
CA PRO A 4 -50.88 45.09 10.98
C PRO A 4 -49.37 44.92 11.23
N ARG A 5 -49.04 44.80 12.52
CA ARG A 5 -47.68 44.63 13.09
C ARG A 5 -47.10 43.25 12.79
N LYS A 6 -45.83 43.20 12.38
CA LYS A 6 -44.98 41.99 12.37
C LYS A 6 -44.57 41.63 13.82
N ARG A 7 -44.76 40.37 14.22
CA ARG A 7 -44.21 39.80 15.47
C ARG A 7 -42.79 39.27 15.20
N SER A 8 -41.80 39.80 15.91
CA SER A 8 -40.44 39.27 16.02
C SER A 8 -40.39 38.11 17.03
N LEU A 9 -39.73 37.00 16.69
CA LEU A 9 -39.42 35.92 17.64
C LEU A 9 -38.27 36.37 18.57
N PRO A 10 -38.28 36.02 19.87
CA PRO A 10 -37.25 36.46 20.80
C PRO A 10 -35.98 35.62 20.67
N LEU A 11 -34.82 36.29 20.55
CA LEU A 11 -33.47 35.72 20.51
C LEU A 11 -33.19 34.78 21.70
N ASP A 12 -33.87 34.96 22.82
CA ASP A 12 -33.68 34.14 24.03
C ASP A 12 -34.12 32.68 23.86
N SER A 13 -35.01 32.37 22.91
CA SER A 13 -35.39 30.97 22.65
C SER A 13 -34.33 30.20 21.86
N ILE A 14 -33.57 30.89 21.02
CA ILE A 14 -32.49 30.32 20.20
C ILE A 14 -31.23 30.09 21.05
N LEU A 15 -30.89 31.03 21.94
CA LEU A 15 -29.75 30.90 22.86
C LEU A 15 -29.97 29.78 23.89
N ASN A 16 -31.19 29.64 24.43
CA ASN A 16 -31.53 28.52 25.32
C ASN A 16 -31.53 27.15 24.62
N GLY A 17 -31.78 27.10 23.30
CA GLY A 17 -31.67 25.89 22.49
C GLY A 17 -30.23 25.43 22.27
N LEU A 18 -29.30 26.38 22.10
CA LEU A 18 -27.87 26.12 21.94
C LEU A 18 -27.23 25.61 23.24
N ASP A 19 -27.60 26.18 24.40
CA ASP A 19 -27.10 25.74 25.71
C ASP A 19 -27.58 24.34 26.10
N LYS A 20 -28.83 23.99 25.75
CA LYS A 20 -29.35 22.63 25.97
C LYS A 20 -28.66 21.60 25.08
N LYS A 21 -28.31 21.96 23.84
CA LYS A 21 -27.58 21.09 22.91
C LYS A 21 -26.11 20.91 23.34
N SER A 22 -25.48 21.96 23.85
CA SER A 22 -24.12 21.92 24.43
C SER A 22 -24.06 21.07 25.70
N LYS A 23 -25.03 21.22 26.62
CA LYS A 23 -25.16 20.34 27.80
C LYS A 23 -25.39 18.88 27.42
N SER A 24 -26.27 18.61 26.45
CA SER A 24 -26.54 17.25 25.97
C SER A 24 -25.32 16.58 25.34
N MET A 25 -24.46 17.31 24.61
CA MET A 25 -23.21 16.76 24.07
C MET A 25 -22.16 16.50 25.17
N ASN A 26 -22.09 17.36 26.19
CA ASN A 26 -21.20 17.15 27.33
C ASN A 26 -21.65 15.98 28.21
N ASP A 27 -22.96 15.77 28.36
CA ASP A 27 -23.50 14.64 29.10
C ASP A 27 -23.36 13.33 28.32
N ALA A 28 -23.50 13.35 26.98
CA ALA A 28 -23.19 12.20 26.12
C ALA A 28 -21.70 11.82 26.22
N ARG A 29 -20.79 12.81 26.19
CA ARG A 29 -19.35 12.60 26.35
C ARG A 29 -18.97 12.03 27.72
N LYS A 30 -19.59 12.51 28.81
CA LYS A 30 -19.39 11.95 30.16
C LYS A 30 -19.95 10.53 30.29
N THR A 31 -21.06 10.23 29.62
CA THR A 31 -21.65 8.89 29.60
C THR A 31 -20.77 7.91 28.82
N GLU A 32 -20.14 8.36 27.72
CA GLU A 32 -19.20 7.57 26.93
C GLU A 32 -17.86 7.36 27.65
N GLU A 33 -17.34 8.38 28.35
CA GLU A 33 -16.19 8.27 29.25
C GLU A 33 -16.47 7.30 30.43
N GLY A 34 -17.71 7.31 30.97
CA GLY A 34 -18.16 6.35 31.99
C GLY A 34 -18.33 4.91 31.48
N LEU A 35 -18.77 4.73 30.23
CA LEU A 35 -18.88 3.41 29.59
C LEU A 35 -17.50 2.81 29.25
N ALA A 36 -16.51 3.66 28.94
CA ALA A 36 -15.11 3.24 28.77
C ALA A 36 -14.50 2.74 30.09
N PHE A 37 -14.86 3.36 31.22
CA PHE A 37 -14.41 2.95 32.56
C PHE A 37 -15.00 1.59 32.98
N ILE A 38 -16.28 1.32 32.66
CA ILE A 38 -16.95 0.04 33.00
C ILE A 38 -16.40 -1.15 32.19
N ARG A 39 -15.77 -0.91 31.03
CA ARG A 39 -15.18 -1.96 30.18
C ARG A 39 -13.80 -2.47 30.63
N GLY A 40 -13.24 -1.93 31.73
CA GLY A 40 -12.04 -2.50 32.36
C GLY A 40 -10.72 -2.24 31.62
N ASP A 41 -10.65 -1.23 30.76
CA ASP A 41 -9.42 -0.85 30.04
C ASP A 41 -8.50 0.06 30.90
N VAL A 42 -8.06 -0.41 32.07
CA VAL A 42 -7.05 0.28 32.87
C VAL A 42 -5.69 -0.41 32.66
N ASN A 43 -4.75 0.34 32.03
CA ASN A 43 -3.33 0.03 31.80
C ASN A 43 -2.89 -0.39 30.38
N THR A 44 -3.27 0.35 29.34
CA THR A 44 -2.41 0.49 28.13
C THR A 44 -2.47 1.94 27.59
N PRO A 45 -1.38 2.48 27.03
CA PRO A 45 -1.35 3.87 26.58
C PRO A 45 -2.38 4.08 25.46
N SER A 46 -3.18 5.13 25.58
CA SER A 46 -4.26 5.60 24.70
C SER A 46 -4.34 4.89 23.34
N ARG A 47 -5.08 3.78 23.27
CA ARG A 47 -5.43 3.16 21.99
C ARG A 47 -6.53 4.01 21.36
N GLY A 48 -6.20 4.66 20.24
CA GLY A 48 -7.17 5.39 19.44
C GLY A 48 -8.35 4.51 18.99
N PRO A 49 -9.35 5.10 18.31
CA PRO A 49 -10.53 4.37 17.86
C PRO A 49 -10.14 3.20 16.94
N LYS A 50 -10.92 2.13 16.93
CA LYS A 50 -10.57 0.87 16.26
C LYS A 50 -11.20 0.77 14.87
N LEU A 51 -10.43 0.33 13.87
CA LEU A 51 -10.96 -0.04 12.55
C LEU A 51 -11.20 -1.56 12.43
N PRO A 52 -12.26 -2.01 11.73
CA PRO A 52 -12.45 -3.42 11.38
C PRO A 52 -11.24 -3.97 10.61
N THR A 53 -10.87 -5.23 10.88
CA THR A 53 -9.72 -5.90 10.24
C THR A 53 -10.10 -7.16 9.47
N ASP A 54 -11.39 -7.31 9.14
CA ASP A 54 -11.99 -8.46 8.47
C ASP A 54 -11.79 -8.45 6.95
N ALA A 55 -11.73 -7.26 6.32
CA ALA A 55 -11.53 -7.10 4.88
C ALA A 55 -10.15 -6.54 4.52
N SER A 56 -9.10 -7.28 4.85
CA SER A 56 -7.73 -6.91 4.52
C SER A 56 -7.42 -7.13 3.04
N GLU A 57 -6.77 -6.15 2.41
CA GLU A 57 -6.34 -6.21 1.00
C GLU A 57 -4.90 -5.67 0.88
N SER A 58 -4.10 -6.24 -0.04
CA SER A 58 -2.79 -5.67 -0.32
C SER A 58 -2.95 -4.29 -0.97
N PRO A 59 -2.14 -3.29 -0.57
CA PRO A 59 -2.35 -1.91 -1.03
C PRO A 59 -2.21 -1.70 -2.54
N ASP A 60 -1.29 -2.41 -3.19
CA ASP A 60 -1.12 -2.37 -4.65
C ASP A 60 -2.36 -2.90 -5.39
N ARG A 61 -2.95 -3.99 -4.89
CA ARG A 61 -4.21 -4.53 -5.40
C ARG A 61 -5.36 -3.54 -5.23
N ALA A 62 -5.44 -2.89 -4.08
CA ALA A 62 -6.43 -1.85 -3.80
C ALA A 62 -6.30 -0.67 -4.77
N ILE A 63 -5.08 -0.19 -5.01
CA ILE A 63 -4.79 0.88 -5.97
C ILE A 63 -5.17 0.45 -7.39
N ARG A 64 -4.80 -0.77 -7.81
CA ARG A 64 -5.17 -1.30 -9.13
C ARG A 64 -6.68 -1.33 -9.31
N HIS A 65 -7.42 -1.89 -8.35
CA HIS A 65 -8.88 -1.93 -8.39
C HIS A 65 -9.49 -0.54 -8.44
N PHE A 66 -8.93 0.41 -7.70
CA PHE A 66 -9.37 1.79 -7.73
C PHE A 66 -9.16 2.44 -9.11
N LEU A 67 -7.98 2.27 -9.72
CA LEU A 67 -7.70 2.74 -11.08
C LEU A 67 -8.67 2.13 -12.09
N LEU A 68 -8.84 0.81 -12.08
CA LEU A 68 -9.77 0.10 -12.97
C LEU A 68 -11.20 0.64 -12.82
N SER A 69 -11.67 0.87 -11.59
CA SER A 69 -13.01 1.37 -11.32
C SER A 69 -13.27 2.79 -11.82
N LEU A 70 -12.21 3.58 -12.02
CA LEU A 70 -12.31 4.96 -12.51
C LEU A 70 -12.07 5.09 -14.02
N ARG A 71 -11.64 4.04 -14.71
CA ARG A 71 -11.24 4.12 -16.12
C ARG A 71 -12.33 4.72 -17.02
N GLU A 72 -13.54 4.16 -16.98
CA GLU A 72 -14.67 4.66 -17.79
C GLU A 72 -15.00 6.12 -17.48
N THR A 73 -14.86 6.53 -16.21
CA THR A 73 -15.09 7.92 -15.80
C THR A 73 -14.01 8.85 -16.33
N ILE A 74 -12.76 8.40 -16.31
CA ILE A 74 -11.62 9.11 -16.89
C ILE A 74 -11.81 9.28 -18.40
N GLU A 75 -12.21 8.23 -19.12
CA GLU A 75 -12.44 8.29 -20.56
C GLU A 75 -13.61 9.22 -20.92
N ALA A 76 -14.70 9.17 -20.16
CA ALA A 76 -15.87 10.00 -20.42
C ALA A 76 -15.66 11.49 -20.10
N ARG A 77 -14.82 11.82 -19.12
CA ARG A 77 -14.69 13.18 -18.57
C ARG A 77 -13.32 13.82 -18.78
N GLY A 78 -12.31 13.03 -19.13
CA GLY A 78 -10.92 13.44 -19.25
C GLY A 78 -10.55 14.08 -20.58
N VAL A 79 -11.51 14.33 -21.47
CA VAL A 79 -11.23 14.99 -22.76
C VAL A 79 -10.61 16.36 -22.53
N GLY A 80 -9.38 16.53 -23.01
CA GLY A 80 -8.62 17.77 -22.85
C GLY A 80 -8.01 17.97 -21.46
N ALA A 81 -8.09 17.00 -20.56
CA ALA A 81 -7.45 17.04 -19.24
C ALA A 81 -6.24 16.10 -19.16
N GLU A 82 -5.31 16.44 -18.28
CA GLU A 82 -4.27 15.52 -17.83
C GLU A 82 -4.76 14.73 -16.62
N VAL A 83 -4.56 13.40 -16.65
CA VAL A 83 -4.96 12.52 -15.55
C VAL A 83 -3.82 12.46 -14.54
N GLU A 84 -4.07 12.98 -13.35
CA GLU A 84 -3.14 12.91 -12.22
C GLU A 84 -3.53 11.74 -11.31
N VAL A 85 -2.56 10.87 -11.02
CA VAL A 85 -2.69 9.85 -9.97
C VAL A 85 -1.60 10.08 -8.94
N GLU A 86 -2.02 10.41 -7.73
CA GLU A 86 -1.13 10.79 -6.63
C GLU A 86 -1.36 9.90 -5.41
N LEU A 87 -0.28 9.58 -4.70
CA LEU A 87 -0.27 9.01 -3.37
C LEU A 87 0.27 10.04 -2.40
N ARG A 88 -0.45 10.30 -1.31
CA ARG A 88 -0.05 11.24 -0.26
C ARG A 88 0.05 10.58 1.10
N PHE A 89 1.01 11.04 1.90
CA PHE A 89 1.15 10.59 3.29
C PHE A 89 0.25 11.39 4.21
N GLY A 90 -0.26 10.72 5.24
CA GLY A 90 -1.07 11.35 6.26
C GLY A 90 -1.46 10.39 7.36
N LYS A 91 -2.50 10.72 8.10
CA LYS A 91 -3.08 9.85 9.13
C LYS A 91 -4.58 9.77 8.94
N ILE A 92 -5.12 8.56 9.04
CA ILE A 92 -6.55 8.33 9.13
C ILE A 92 -6.93 8.53 10.60
N THR A 93 -7.68 9.58 10.88
CA THR A 93 -8.04 10.02 12.24
C THR A 93 -9.54 10.05 12.43
N SER A 94 -10.02 9.85 13.65
CA SER A 94 -11.44 10.06 13.95
C SER A 94 -11.75 11.54 14.06
N ASN A 95 -12.87 11.97 13.49
CA ASN A 95 -13.37 13.33 13.67
C ASN A 95 -13.71 13.65 15.13
N SER A 96 -14.13 12.64 15.90
CA SER A 96 -14.53 12.82 17.30
C SER A 96 -13.32 13.05 18.22
N THR A 97 -12.26 12.26 18.06
CA THR A 97 -11.11 12.28 18.98
C THR A 97 -9.88 12.97 18.41
N ASN A 98 -9.83 13.23 17.10
CA ASN A 98 -8.64 13.63 16.34
C ASN A 98 -7.43 12.69 16.50
N GLN A 99 -7.63 11.50 17.06
CA GLN A 99 -6.59 10.49 17.20
C GLN A 99 -6.56 9.60 15.95
N ARG A 100 -5.36 9.14 15.57
CA ARG A 100 -5.20 8.13 14.52
C ARG A 100 -5.89 6.84 14.96
N PHE A 101 -6.56 6.19 14.02
CA PHE A 101 -7.15 4.88 14.28
C PHE A 101 -6.08 3.84 14.62
N ALA A 102 -6.48 2.84 15.39
CA ALA A 102 -5.73 1.64 15.70
C ALA A 102 -6.41 0.41 15.05
N PRO A 103 -5.68 -0.68 14.75
CA PRO A 103 -6.32 -1.90 14.29
C PRO A 103 -7.19 -2.52 15.41
N SER A 104 -8.36 -3.07 15.06
CA SER A 104 -9.24 -3.74 16.03
C SER A 104 -8.63 -5.04 16.59
N VAL A 105 -7.88 -5.76 15.78
CA VAL A 105 -7.07 -6.92 16.18
C VAL A 105 -5.58 -6.58 16.03
N PRO A 106 -4.75 -6.76 17.07
CA PRO A 106 -3.30 -6.61 16.96
C PRO A 106 -2.75 -7.56 15.90
N GLY A 107 -2.06 -7.01 14.90
CA GLY A 107 -1.31 -7.77 13.91
C GLY A 107 -1.99 -7.91 12.54
N ASN A 108 -1.72 -6.96 11.66
CA ASN A 108 -1.44 -7.27 10.24
C ASN A 108 -2.57 -7.15 9.20
N ALA A 109 -3.63 -6.37 9.41
CA ALA A 109 -4.55 -6.03 8.31
C ALA A 109 -4.26 -4.64 7.73
N SER A 110 -3.97 -4.56 6.44
CA SER A 110 -4.09 -3.31 5.68
C SER A 110 -5.57 -3.13 5.36
N PHE A 111 -6.12 -1.97 5.67
CA PHE A 111 -7.55 -1.72 5.46
C PHE A 111 -7.76 -0.56 4.50
N VAL A 112 -8.58 -0.80 3.48
CA VAL A 112 -8.88 0.18 2.43
C VAL A 112 -10.22 0.81 2.75
N LEU A 113 -10.19 2.09 3.08
CA LEU A 113 -11.36 2.91 3.33
C LEU A 113 -11.71 3.71 2.07
N ARG A 114 -12.86 3.38 1.49
CA ARG A 114 -13.50 4.24 0.49
C ARG A 114 -14.25 5.38 1.20
N GLU A 115 -14.70 6.38 0.45
CA GLU A 115 -15.37 7.55 1.01
C GLU A 115 -16.58 7.21 1.90
N ASP A 116 -17.41 6.24 1.50
CA ASP A 116 -18.54 5.77 2.31
C ASP A 116 -18.10 5.10 3.61
N ALA A 117 -17.03 4.32 3.55
CA ALA A 117 -16.45 3.68 4.73
C ALA A 117 -15.84 4.74 5.67
N MET A 118 -15.12 5.72 5.14
CA MET A 118 -14.61 6.87 5.93
C MET A 118 -15.74 7.61 6.64
N ARG A 119 -16.84 7.91 5.94
CA ARG A 119 -18.02 8.55 6.52
C ARG A 119 -18.67 7.70 7.61
N SER A 120 -18.86 6.41 7.36
CA SER A 120 -19.48 5.47 8.32
C SER A 120 -18.67 5.34 9.62
N GLN A 121 -17.35 5.44 9.54
CA GLN A 121 -16.44 5.36 10.68
C GLN A 121 -16.20 6.73 11.34
N ASN A 122 -16.85 7.80 10.85
CA ASN A 122 -16.58 9.18 11.23
C ASN A 122 -15.06 9.51 11.17
N ALA A 123 -14.41 9.04 10.10
CA ALA A 123 -12.99 9.17 9.86
C ALA A 123 -12.68 10.31 8.88
N LYS A 124 -11.49 10.89 9.01
CA LYS A 124 -10.91 11.83 8.04
C LYS A 124 -9.44 11.51 7.81
N PHE A 125 -8.95 11.80 6.62
CA PHE A 125 -7.53 11.79 6.31
C PHE A 125 -6.94 13.16 6.58
N VAL A 126 -5.90 13.21 7.41
CA VAL A 126 -5.13 14.43 7.70
C VAL A 126 -3.80 14.31 6.96
N PRO A 127 -3.57 15.09 5.89
CA PRO A 127 -2.33 15.01 5.12
C PRO A 127 -1.15 15.55 5.93
N GLY A 128 0.03 15.01 5.63
CA GLY A 128 1.31 15.47 6.14
C GLY A 128 1.98 14.55 7.14
N VAL A 129 3.25 14.86 7.41
CA VAL A 129 4.16 14.09 8.26
C VAL A 129 4.74 14.98 9.36
N SER A 130 5.36 14.35 10.36
CA SER A 130 6.15 15.08 11.35
C SER A 130 7.36 15.76 10.70
N GLN A 131 7.80 16.89 11.23
CA GLN A 131 9.01 17.56 10.77
C GLN A 131 10.24 16.64 10.82
N GLN A 132 10.35 15.82 11.87
CA GLN A 132 11.45 14.87 12.04
C GLN A 132 11.50 13.85 10.89
N ASP A 133 10.34 13.28 10.54
CA ASP A 133 10.26 12.30 9.45
C ASP A 133 10.42 12.99 8.08
N TYR A 134 9.91 14.21 7.92
CA TYR A 134 10.14 15.00 6.72
C TYR A 134 11.62 15.19 6.41
N GLN A 135 12.44 15.53 7.42
CA GLN A 135 13.89 15.68 7.24
C GLN A 135 14.58 14.35 6.87
N ARG A 136 14.11 13.23 7.45
CA ARG A 136 14.60 11.89 7.07
C ARG A 136 14.24 11.57 5.62
N TYR A 137 13.02 11.88 5.19
CA TYR A 137 12.57 11.67 3.83
C TYR A 137 13.27 12.61 2.83
N MET A 138 13.60 13.83 3.23
CA MET A 138 14.40 14.76 2.41
C MET A 138 15.80 14.21 2.13
N SER A 139 16.40 13.53 3.12
CA SER A 139 17.67 12.83 2.93
C SER A 139 17.55 11.69 1.93
N LYS A 140 16.41 10.97 1.92
CA LYS A 140 16.12 9.92 0.93
C LYS A 140 15.85 10.48 -0.45
N LEU A 141 15.14 11.60 -0.55
CA LEU A 141 14.90 12.31 -1.81
C LEU A 141 16.23 12.73 -2.46
N SER A 142 17.16 13.26 -1.66
CA SER A 142 18.50 13.64 -2.15
C SER A 142 19.27 12.42 -2.69
N GLN A 143 19.22 11.29 -1.99
CA GLN A 143 19.82 10.02 -2.46
C GLN A 143 19.20 9.51 -3.78
N LEU A 144 17.95 9.85 -4.09
CA LEU A 144 17.34 9.50 -5.37
C LEU A 144 17.90 10.34 -6.51
N THR A 145 18.07 11.65 -6.28
CA THR A 145 18.60 12.58 -7.29
C THR A 145 20.09 12.40 -7.52
N ASP A 146 20.84 11.90 -6.53
CA ASP A 146 22.29 11.67 -6.65
C ASP A 146 22.66 10.47 -7.52
N LYS A 147 21.71 9.55 -7.78
CA LYS A 147 21.94 8.30 -8.52
C LYS A 147 21.67 8.42 -10.03
N ASP A 148 21.65 9.63 -10.58
CA ASP A 148 21.34 9.99 -11.99
C ASP A 148 20.01 9.45 -12.53
N SER A 149 19.18 8.82 -11.70
CA SER A 149 17.92 8.18 -12.12
C SER A 149 16.72 9.14 -11.99
N PHE A 150 16.91 10.24 -11.26
CA PHE A 150 15.89 11.25 -11.00
C PHE A 150 16.48 12.64 -11.20
N ALA A 151 15.77 13.48 -11.97
CA ALA A 151 16.12 14.89 -12.08
C ALA A 151 15.65 15.66 -10.84
N LYS A 152 16.50 16.55 -10.34
CA LYS A 152 16.16 17.45 -9.24
C LYS A 152 15.36 18.64 -9.77
N HIS A 153 14.27 19.00 -9.08
CA HIS A 153 13.48 20.19 -9.38
C HIS A 153 13.07 20.88 -8.07
N GLU A 154 13.13 22.21 -8.03
CA GLU A 154 12.69 23.01 -6.89
C GLU A 154 11.68 24.06 -7.37
N GLU A 155 10.59 24.21 -6.64
CA GLU A 155 9.45 25.04 -7.03
C GLU A 155 8.94 25.83 -5.82
N TYR A 156 8.70 27.12 -6.02
CA TYR A 156 8.07 28.00 -5.05
C TYR A 156 6.79 28.55 -5.68
N SER A 157 5.66 28.42 -5.00
CA SER A 157 4.38 28.84 -5.56
C SER A 157 3.45 29.39 -4.50
N LEU A 158 2.74 30.46 -4.83
CA LEU A 158 1.53 30.89 -4.13
C LEU A 158 0.32 30.27 -4.82
N VAL A 159 -0.53 29.59 -4.04
CA VAL A 159 -1.74 28.94 -4.55
C VAL A 159 -2.97 29.52 -3.84
N GLU A 160 -3.81 30.19 -4.60
CA GLU A 160 -5.08 30.78 -4.19
C GLU A 160 -6.21 29.83 -4.61
N MET A 161 -6.99 29.33 -3.65
CA MET A 161 -8.07 28.38 -3.88
C MET A 161 -9.41 29.10 -4.02
N TYR A 162 -10.20 28.71 -5.01
CA TYR A 162 -11.50 29.30 -5.34
C TYR A 162 -12.59 28.22 -5.43
N PRO A 163 -13.88 28.63 -5.32
CA PRO A 163 -15.01 27.72 -5.51
C PRO A 163 -14.96 27.00 -6.86
N GLY A 164 -15.53 25.79 -6.89
CA GLY A 164 -15.64 25.00 -8.12
C GLY A 164 -14.31 24.41 -8.60
N SER A 165 -13.45 23.99 -7.65
CA SER A 165 -12.19 23.29 -7.95
C SER A 165 -11.19 24.12 -8.76
N LYS A 166 -11.31 25.45 -8.69
CA LYS A 166 -10.44 26.42 -9.32
C LYS A 166 -9.30 26.79 -8.38
N ARG A 167 -8.08 26.87 -8.91
CA ARG A 167 -6.92 27.40 -8.20
C ARG A 167 -6.14 28.36 -9.10
N VAL A 168 -5.80 29.53 -8.59
CA VAL A 168 -4.86 30.43 -9.25
C VAL A 168 -3.48 30.14 -8.69
N ILE A 169 -2.53 29.93 -9.58
CA ILE A 169 -1.14 29.60 -9.23
C ILE A 169 -0.25 30.73 -9.71
N GLN A 170 0.65 31.16 -8.81
CA GLN A 170 1.75 32.05 -9.12
C GLN A 170 3.05 31.36 -8.76
N GLU A 171 3.86 31.02 -9.76
CA GLU A 171 5.22 30.52 -9.54
C GLU A 171 6.16 31.69 -9.20
N MET A 172 7.08 31.41 -8.29
CA MET A 172 8.01 32.39 -7.72
C MET A 172 9.44 31.88 -7.84
N ASP A 173 10.39 32.80 -7.94
CA ASP A 173 11.81 32.51 -7.82
C ASP A 173 12.24 32.40 -6.33
N LEU A 174 13.53 32.15 -6.11
CA LEU A 174 14.10 32.06 -4.75
C LEU A 174 13.99 33.36 -3.95
N ASP A 175 13.85 34.50 -4.63
CA ASP A 175 13.69 35.82 -4.02
C ASP A 175 12.20 36.18 -3.81
N GLY A 176 11.28 35.25 -4.10
CA GLY A 176 9.84 35.45 -3.97
C GLY A 176 9.24 36.32 -5.07
N ARG A 177 9.94 36.51 -6.19
CA ARG A 177 9.44 37.28 -7.34
C ARG A 177 8.73 36.36 -8.33
N PRO A 178 7.62 36.81 -8.94
CA PRO A 178 6.91 36.01 -9.93
C PRO A 178 7.81 35.65 -11.12
N THR A 179 7.93 34.37 -11.44
CA THR A 179 8.66 33.89 -12.63
C THR A 179 7.81 33.96 -13.89
N GLN A 180 6.49 33.87 -13.74
CA GLN A 180 5.53 33.93 -14.82
C GLN A 180 4.22 34.59 -14.39
N ALA A 181 3.36 34.89 -15.37
CA ALA A 181 2.02 35.40 -15.12
C ALA A 181 1.19 34.37 -14.33
N LYS A 182 0.32 34.87 -13.45
CA LYS A 182 -0.66 34.03 -12.75
C LYS A 182 -1.52 33.30 -13.77
N TYR A 183 -1.77 32.03 -13.52
CA TYR A 183 -2.68 31.23 -14.35
C TYR A 183 -3.71 30.52 -13.50
N LEU A 184 -4.88 30.31 -14.09
CA LEU A 184 -5.96 29.53 -13.51
C LEU A 184 -5.79 28.07 -13.90
N GLN A 185 -5.83 27.18 -12.92
CA GLN A 185 -5.91 25.74 -13.14
C GLN A 185 -7.21 25.21 -12.54
N VAL A 186 -7.89 24.34 -13.28
CA VAL A 186 -9.05 23.60 -12.78
C VAL A 186 -8.61 22.18 -12.49
N LYS A 187 -8.75 21.74 -11.24
CA LYS A 187 -8.38 20.39 -10.80
C LYS A 187 -9.58 19.67 -10.23
N GLU A 188 -10.14 18.77 -11.03
CA GLU A 188 -11.34 18.03 -10.64
C GLU A 188 -10.97 16.66 -10.05
N ARG A 189 -11.28 16.42 -8.78
CA ARG A 189 -11.04 15.11 -8.15
C ARG A 189 -12.14 14.12 -8.55
N LEU A 190 -11.76 13.03 -9.21
CA LEU A 190 -12.67 11.95 -9.58
C LEU A 190 -12.96 11.00 -8.41
N GLY A 191 -11.97 10.80 -7.54
CA GLY A 191 -12.16 9.99 -6.34
C GLY A 191 -10.88 9.83 -5.53
N SER A 192 -11.00 9.12 -4.40
CA SER A 192 -9.85 8.68 -3.61
C SER A 192 -10.13 7.40 -2.83
N ILE A 193 -9.06 6.66 -2.54
CA ILE A 193 -9.04 5.61 -1.52
C ILE A 193 -8.05 5.97 -0.41
N ASP A 194 -8.38 5.58 0.82
CA ASP A 194 -7.52 5.72 1.98
C ASP A 194 -7.04 4.34 2.43
N ILE A 195 -5.73 4.17 2.61
CA ILE A 195 -5.10 2.89 2.95
C ILE A 195 -4.51 3.02 4.35
N PHE A 196 -5.14 2.34 5.30
CA PHE A 196 -4.70 2.25 6.68
C PHE A 196 -3.54 1.26 6.81
N LEU A 197 -2.43 1.72 7.39
CA LEU A 197 -1.18 0.97 7.50
C LEU A 197 -0.76 0.82 8.97
N PRO A 198 -1.18 -0.24 9.68
CA PRO A 198 -0.95 -0.36 11.13
C PRO A 198 0.53 -0.49 11.51
N HIS A 199 1.39 -0.96 10.61
CA HIS A 199 2.83 -1.12 10.84
C HIS A 199 3.68 0.09 10.45
N CYS A 200 3.02 1.15 9.96
CA CYS A 200 3.68 2.35 9.49
C CYS A 200 3.30 3.54 10.38
N PRO A 201 4.18 4.56 10.50
CA PRO A 201 3.86 5.78 11.23
C PRO A 201 2.77 6.62 10.56
N TYR A 202 2.56 6.41 9.26
CA TYR A 202 1.58 7.12 8.42
C TYR A 202 0.73 6.12 7.63
N ASP A 203 -0.45 6.62 7.25
CA ASP A 203 -1.38 6.01 6.30
C ASP A 203 -1.20 6.69 4.93
N CYS A 204 -1.82 6.13 3.90
CA CYS A 204 -1.75 6.68 2.54
C CYS A 204 -3.14 7.08 2.04
N ARG A 205 -3.22 8.13 1.24
CA ARG A 205 -4.36 8.41 0.37
C ARG A 205 -3.92 8.33 -1.06
N VAL A 206 -4.65 7.62 -1.90
CA VAL A 206 -4.46 7.66 -3.36
C VAL A 206 -5.64 8.39 -3.98
N SER A 207 -5.37 9.47 -4.71
CA SER A 207 -6.37 10.25 -5.43
C SER A 207 -6.16 10.18 -6.93
N VAL A 208 -7.26 10.24 -7.67
CA VAL A 208 -7.25 10.48 -9.12
C VAL A 208 -7.95 11.81 -9.39
N SER A 209 -7.29 12.68 -10.13
CA SER A 209 -7.80 13.99 -10.52
C SER A 209 -7.63 14.24 -12.02
N LEU A 210 -8.47 15.09 -12.59
CA LEU A 210 -8.32 15.66 -13.91
C LEU A 210 -7.79 17.09 -13.76
N GLU A 211 -6.61 17.36 -14.30
CA GLU A 211 -6.02 18.69 -14.38
C GLU A 211 -6.22 19.27 -15.78
N PHE A 212 -7.08 20.29 -15.89
CA PHE A 212 -7.33 20.95 -17.16
C PHE A 212 -6.22 21.98 -17.46
N PRO A 213 -5.95 22.25 -18.76
CA PRO A 213 -4.95 23.21 -19.19
C PRO A 213 -5.10 24.56 -18.50
N ALA A 214 -3.94 25.19 -18.25
CA ALA A 214 -3.89 26.52 -17.69
C ALA A 214 -4.70 27.51 -18.53
N ALA A 215 -5.50 28.34 -17.85
CA ALA A 215 -6.35 29.36 -18.45
C ALA A 215 -6.08 30.73 -17.81
N ASP A 216 -6.65 31.78 -18.39
CA ASP A 216 -6.56 33.13 -17.84
C ASP A 216 -7.39 33.26 -16.54
N PRO A 217 -6.86 33.92 -15.49
CA PRO A 217 -7.53 34.06 -14.20
C PRO A 217 -8.68 35.08 -14.18
N SER A 218 -9.02 35.73 -15.29
CA SER A 218 -10.14 36.68 -15.38
C SER A 218 -11.47 36.13 -14.86
N SER A 219 -11.72 34.82 -14.99
CA SER A 219 -12.98 34.21 -14.51
C SER A 219 -13.16 34.22 -12.98
N VAL A 220 -12.11 34.53 -12.22
CA VAL A 220 -12.15 34.69 -10.76
C VAL A 220 -11.77 36.11 -10.31
N ALA A 221 -11.61 37.05 -11.26
CA ALA A 221 -11.29 38.42 -10.96
C ALA A 221 -12.38 39.06 -10.08
N GLY A 222 -11.97 39.69 -8.98
CA GLY A 222 -12.88 40.33 -8.02
C GLY A 222 -13.53 39.38 -7.00
N ILE A 223 -13.21 38.08 -7.04
CA ILE A 223 -13.61 37.11 -6.01
C ILE A 223 -12.45 36.97 -5.01
N SER A 224 -12.75 36.96 -3.71
CA SER A 224 -11.74 36.66 -2.68
C SER A 224 -11.46 35.16 -2.62
N PRO A 225 -10.19 34.72 -2.49
CA PRO A 225 -9.87 33.32 -2.36
C PRO A 225 -10.42 32.74 -1.04
N GLU A 226 -10.83 31.47 -1.05
CA GLU A 226 -11.27 30.75 0.14
C GLU A 226 -10.09 30.38 1.05
N ASN A 227 -8.92 30.19 0.45
CA ASN A 227 -7.69 29.80 1.13
C ASN A 227 -6.48 30.19 0.28
N GLU A 228 -5.38 30.53 0.94
CA GLU A 228 -4.09 30.85 0.33
C GLU A 228 -3.02 29.98 0.95
N ARG A 229 -2.14 29.43 0.09
CA ARG A 229 -1.06 28.56 0.54
C ARG A 229 0.23 28.91 -0.18
N ASN A 230 1.25 29.25 0.59
CA ASN A 230 2.61 29.33 0.10
C ASN A 230 3.22 27.93 0.14
N ARG A 231 3.82 27.49 -0.96
CA ARG A 231 4.41 26.17 -1.08
C ARG A 231 5.87 26.29 -1.47
N LYS A 232 6.71 25.54 -0.77
CA LYS A 232 8.11 25.31 -1.10
C LYS A 232 8.30 23.82 -1.34
N ARG A 233 8.49 23.44 -2.59
CA ARG A 233 8.52 22.04 -3.01
C ARG A 233 9.88 21.67 -3.55
N LYS A 234 10.35 20.50 -3.12
CA LYS A 234 11.50 19.81 -3.71
C LYS A 234 11.03 18.51 -4.32
N SER A 235 11.44 18.28 -5.56
CA SER A 235 10.96 17.18 -6.38
C SER A 235 12.13 16.34 -6.89
N ALA A 236 11.96 15.02 -6.83
CA ALA A 236 12.76 14.06 -7.57
C ALA A 236 11.90 13.52 -8.72
N ILE A 237 12.29 13.82 -9.96
CA ILE A 237 11.52 13.53 -11.15
C ILE A 237 12.15 12.36 -11.90
N GLY A 238 11.55 11.18 -11.79
CA GLY A 238 11.96 9.98 -12.51
C GLY A 238 11.22 9.84 -13.84
N ARG A 239 11.54 8.75 -14.55
CA ARG A 239 10.90 8.39 -15.82
C ARG A 239 9.40 8.11 -15.67
N GLU A 240 9.04 7.38 -14.63
CA GLU A 240 7.67 6.86 -14.44
C GLU A 240 6.93 7.54 -13.29
N ILE A 241 7.68 8.13 -12.35
CA ILE A 241 7.13 8.67 -11.11
C ILE A 241 7.86 9.95 -10.71
N ARG A 242 7.11 10.90 -10.14
CA ARG A 242 7.58 12.10 -9.48
C ARG A 242 7.40 11.94 -7.96
N VAL A 243 8.37 12.35 -7.18
CA VAL A 243 8.29 12.38 -5.71
C VAL A 243 8.46 13.81 -5.24
N ASP A 244 7.50 14.32 -4.49
CA ASP A 244 7.43 15.69 -4.03
C ASP A 244 7.43 15.76 -2.51
N LEU A 245 8.34 16.57 -1.97
CA LEU A 245 8.35 16.97 -0.57
C LEU A 245 8.06 18.47 -0.50
N THR A 246 6.93 18.82 0.12
CA THR A 246 6.41 20.19 0.13
C THR A 246 6.29 20.72 1.55
N GLU A 247 6.89 21.88 1.81
CA GLU A 247 6.59 22.69 2.99
C GLU A 247 5.45 23.64 2.63
N VAL A 248 4.36 23.57 3.38
CA VAL A 248 3.22 24.49 3.23
C VAL A 248 3.32 25.55 4.32
N LEU A 249 3.32 26.80 3.91
CA LEU A 249 3.57 27.97 4.73
C LEU A 249 2.29 28.83 4.79
N PHE A 250 2.00 29.38 5.96
CA PHE A 250 1.00 30.42 6.16
C PHE A 250 1.70 31.65 6.77
N GLY A 251 1.91 32.69 5.96
CA GLY A 251 2.89 33.73 6.27
C GLY A 251 4.30 33.11 6.40
N ASP A 252 5.00 33.44 7.48
CA ASP A 252 6.35 32.94 7.77
C ASP A 252 6.37 31.62 8.58
N VAL A 253 5.19 31.04 8.88
CA VAL A 253 5.08 29.84 9.72
C VAL A 253 4.79 28.61 8.85
N THR A 254 5.62 27.58 8.99
CA THR A 254 5.36 26.26 8.36
C THR A 254 4.19 25.58 9.04
N GLN A 255 3.12 25.37 8.28
CA GLN A 255 1.88 24.78 8.73
C GLN A 255 1.90 23.25 8.62
N SER A 256 2.42 22.72 7.50
CA SER A 256 2.49 21.28 7.27
C SER A 256 3.68 20.89 6.40
N TYR A 257 4.05 19.62 6.54
CA TYR A 257 5.08 18.94 5.75
C TYR A 257 4.42 17.83 4.96
N GLU A 258 4.34 17.96 3.65
CA GLU A 258 3.64 17.02 2.78
C GLU A 258 4.63 16.17 1.98
N VAL A 259 4.29 14.89 1.79
CA VAL A 259 5.05 13.93 0.99
C VAL A 259 4.08 13.31 0.01
N GLU A 260 4.35 13.49 -1.28
CA GLU A 260 3.48 13.11 -2.39
C GLU A 260 4.29 12.32 -3.42
N MET A 261 3.65 11.34 -4.06
CA MET A 261 4.22 10.55 -5.14
C MET A 261 3.20 10.51 -6.27
N GLU A 262 3.61 10.85 -7.47
CA GLU A 262 2.71 11.05 -8.60
C GLU A 262 3.20 10.23 -9.79
N LEU A 263 2.31 9.45 -10.40
CA LEU A 263 2.62 8.79 -11.66
C LEU A 263 2.79 9.84 -12.76
N LYS A 264 3.79 9.65 -13.61
CA LYS A 264 3.98 10.56 -14.74
C LYS A 264 2.75 10.52 -15.66
N PRO A 265 2.31 11.66 -16.22
CA PRO A 265 1.16 11.73 -17.11
C PRO A 265 1.20 10.75 -18.28
N ASN A 266 2.39 10.49 -18.82
CA ASN A 266 2.57 9.53 -19.91
C ASN A 266 2.21 8.09 -19.51
N MET A 267 2.45 7.69 -18.25
CA MET A 267 2.05 6.36 -17.76
C MET A 267 0.54 6.17 -17.80
N MET A 268 -0.21 7.22 -17.51
CA MET A 268 -1.67 7.21 -17.56
C MET A 268 -2.16 7.21 -19.01
N LYS A 269 -1.55 8.03 -19.87
CA LYS A 269 -1.86 8.06 -21.31
C LYS A 269 -1.58 6.70 -21.96
N GLU A 270 -0.46 6.06 -21.67
CA GLU A 270 -0.12 4.73 -22.18
C GLU A 270 -1.13 3.69 -21.70
N TRP A 271 -1.47 3.67 -20.41
CA TRP A 271 -2.42 2.72 -19.85
C TRP A 271 -3.85 2.86 -20.43
N LEU A 272 -4.35 4.10 -20.57
CA LEU A 272 -5.68 4.35 -21.12
C LEU A 272 -5.80 3.95 -22.60
N ASN A 273 -4.68 3.91 -23.33
CA ASN A 273 -4.63 3.49 -24.73
C ASN A 273 -4.39 1.97 -24.91
N LEU A 274 -4.28 1.20 -23.83
CA LEU A 274 -4.12 -0.25 -23.92
C LEU A 274 -5.43 -0.94 -24.36
N PRO A 275 -5.33 -2.04 -25.13
CA PRO A 275 -6.49 -2.87 -25.46
C PRO A 275 -7.03 -3.59 -24.22
N ASP A 276 -8.27 -4.06 -24.30
CA ASP A 276 -9.04 -4.64 -23.19
C ASP A 276 -8.30 -5.76 -22.45
N GLU A 277 -7.62 -6.64 -23.17
CA GLU A 277 -6.84 -7.73 -22.61
C GLU A 277 -5.61 -7.29 -21.78
N ALA A 278 -5.10 -6.08 -22.02
CA ALA A 278 -3.88 -5.56 -21.38
C ALA A 278 -4.19 -4.51 -20.29
N ILE A 279 -5.44 -4.08 -20.14
CA ILE A 279 -5.87 -3.05 -19.18
C ILE A 279 -5.44 -3.39 -17.76
N TRP A 280 -5.67 -4.63 -17.35
CA TRP A 280 -5.34 -5.10 -16.01
C TRP A 280 -3.84 -5.02 -15.76
N GLN A 281 -3.02 -5.42 -16.73
CA GLN A 281 -1.56 -5.40 -16.62
C GLN A 281 -1.01 -3.98 -16.52
N GLY A 282 -1.56 -3.03 -17.29
CA GLY A 282 -1.19 -1.61 -17.18
C GLY A 282 -1.58 -1.01 -15.83
N ALA A 283 -2.80 -1.29 -15.34
CA ALA A 283 -3.23 -0.84 -14.01
C ALA A 283 -2.36 -1.45 -12.89
N ASN A 284 -2.00 -2.73 -13.00
CA ASN A 284 -1.13 -3.42 -12.06
C ASN A 284 0.30 -2.85 -12.08
N THR A 285 0.80 -2.47 -13.26
CA THR A 285 2.09 -1.80 -13.43
C THR A 285 2.12 -0.45 -12.73
N ASN A 286 1.12 0.40 -13.01
CA ASN A 286 0.97 1.72 -12.41
C ASN A 286 0.84 1.65 -10.88
N ALA A 287 0.00 0.75 -10.37
CA ALA A 287 -0.14 0.51 -8.94
C ALA A 287 1.17 0.02 -8.30
N GLY A 288 1.88 -0.92 -8.96
CA GLY A 288 3.17 -1.43 -8.50
C GLY A 288 4.26 -0.37 -8.46
N ILE A 289 4.37 0.49 -9.48
CA ILE A 289 5.33 1.61 -9.50
C ILE A 289 5.09 2.55 -8.33
N LEU A 290 3.84 3.00 -8.15
CA LEU A 290 3.44 3.91 -7.08
C LEU A 290 3.74 3.31 -5.71
N TRP A 291 3.27 2.07 -5.47
CA TRP A 291 3.43 1.41 -4.17
C TRP A 291 4.88 1.04 -3.85
N SER A 292 5.61 0.47 -4.82
CA SER A 292 6.99 0.04 -4.61
C SER A 292 7.95 1.20 -4.37
N THR A 293 7.72 2.35 -5.02
CA THR A 293 8.52 3.56 -4.79
C THR A 293 8.30 4.07 -3.37
N MET A 294 7.02 4.15 -2.96
CA MET A 294 6.64 4.55 -1.62
C MET A 294 7.28 3.65 -0.55
N SER A 295 7.10 2.33 -0.66
CA SER A 295 7.53 1.41 0.39
C SER A 295 9.06 1.29 0.43
N ARG A 296 9.72 1.22 -0.73
CA ARG A 296 11.19 1.06 -0.81
C ARG A 296 11.95 2.21 -0.16
N TYR A 297 11.50 3.45 -0.37
CA TYR A 297 12.27 4.63 0.02
C TYR A 297 11.78 5.30 1.30
N PHE A 298 10.49 5.16 1.64
CA PHE A 298 9.88 5.96 2.70
C PHE A 298 9.20 5.12 3.79
N MET A 299 8.46 4.06 3.44
CA MET A 299 7.76 3.23 4.43
C MET A 299 7.96 1.73 4.18
N LEU A 300 9.14 1.22 4.52
CA LEU A 300 9.55 -0.16 4.23
C LEU A 300 8.56 -1.21 4.74
N ASN A 301 8.00 -0.98 5.93
CA ASN A 301 7.04 -1.88 6.56
C ASN A 301 5.65 -1.89 5.89
N ALA A 302 5.41 -0.99 4.91
CA ALA A 302 4.17 -0.96 4.13
C ALA A 302 4.12 -2.07 3.06
N SER A 303 5.15 -2.91 2.94
CA SER A 303 5.10 -4.07 2.05
C SER A 303 5.26 -5.40 2.80
N GLN A 304 4.94 -5.41 4.11
CA GLN A 304 4.80 -6.66 4.85
C GLN A 304 3.60 -7.46 4.33
N ALA A 305 3.54 -8.75 4.69
CA ALA A 305 2.40 -9.59 4.37
C ALA A 305 1.19 -9.22 5.25
N TYR A 306 0.01 -9.15 4.65
CA TYR A 306 -1.24 -8.75 5.29
C TYR A 306 -2.16 -9.94 5.47
N LYS A 307 -2.58 -10.20 6.70
CA LYS A 307 -3.48 -11.29 7.04
C LYS A 307 -4.82 -11.09 6.35
N MET A 308 -5.38 -12.15 5.78
CA MET A 308 -6.70 -12.21 5.17
C MET A 308 -7.61 -13.19 5.92
N GLN A 309 -8.87 -13.28 5.50
CA GLN A 309 -9.83 -14.28 6.00
C GLN A 309 -10.15 -15.27 4.89
N TRP A 310 -10.14 -16.57 5.21
CA TRP A 310 -10.38 -17.63 4.23
C TRP A 310 -11.78 -17.53 3.61
N GLU A 311 -12.77 -17.08 4.39
CA GLU A 311 -14.16 -16.92 3.96
C GLU A 311 -14.26 -15.94 2.77
N ASN A 312 -13.35 -14.96 2.69
CA ASN A 312 -13.34 -13.95 1.64
C ASN A 312 -12.59 -14.39 0.38
N ILE A 313 -11.55 -15.21 0.54
CA ILE A 313 -10.63 -15.55 -0.58
C ILE A 313 -10.79 -16.98 -1.11
N ASP A 314 -11.30 -17.90 -0.28
CA ASP A 314 -11.43 -19.31 -0.59
C ASP A 314 -12.68 -19.90 0.06
N PRO A 315 -13.88 -19.37 -0.26
CA PRO A 315 -15.14 -19.80 0.35
C PRO A 315 -15.43 -21.29 0.09
N ASN A 316 -14.92 -21.82 -1.02
CA ASN A 316 -15.14 -23.20 -1.45
C ASN A 316 -13.98 -24.16 -1.10
N ASN A 317 -13.00 -23.71 -0.32
CA ASN A 317 -11.80 -24.49 0.06
C ASN A 317 -10.93 -24.96 -1.12
N GLN A 318 -11.03 -24.38 -2.31
CA GLN A 318 -10.26 -24.78 -3.49
C GLN A 318 -8.76 -24.54 -3.28
N ILE A 319 -8.37 -23.37 -2.77
CA ILE A 319 -6.97 -23.03 -2.52
C ILE A 319 -6.40 -23.90 -1.39
N ARG A 320 -7.16 -24.06 -0.29
CA ARG A 320 -6.77 -24.93 0.82
C ARG A 320 -6.59 -26.37 0.38
N ASN A 321 -7.53 -26.90 -0.40
CA ASN A 321 -7.44 -28.27 -0.90
C ASN A 321 -6.26 -28.46 -1.88
N ALA A 322 -5.96 -27.44 -2.70
CA ALA A 322 -4.88 -27.51 -3.69
C ALA A 322 -3.52 -27.84 -3.07
N TYR A 323 -3.22 -27.30 -1.88
CA TYR A 323 -1.96 -27.61 -1.21
C TYR A 323 -2.07 -28.76 -0.18
N LEU A 324 -3.19 -28.86 0.55
CA LEU A 324 -3.37 -29.87 1.59
C LEU A 324 -3.43 -31.31 1.04
N GLN A 325 -3.91 -31.50 -0.19
CA GLN A 325 -3.98 -32.81 -0.83
C GLN A 325 -2.62 -33.51 -1.00
N HIS A 326 -1.52 -32.76 -0.95
CA HIS A 326 -0.17 -33.31 -1.12
C HIS A 326 0.41 -33.92 0.16
N PHE A 327 -0.29 -33.78 1.29
CA PHE A 327 0.20 -34.18 2.61
C PHE A 327 -0.67 -35.24 3.26
N ASP A 328 -0.03 -36.20 3.94
CA ASP A 328 -0.73 -37.31 4.59
C ASP A 328 -1.54 -36.86 5.83
N HIS A 329 -1.23 -35.68 6.39
CA HIS A 329 -1.87 -35.12 7.58
C HIS A 329 -2.30 -33.67 7.38
N PRO A 330 -3.45 -33.42 6.73
CA PRO A 330 -3.89 -32.07 6.36
C PRO A 330 -4.24 -31.17 7.56
N SER A 331 -4.34 -31.72 8.78
CA SER A 331 -4.72 -30.98 9.99
C SER A 331 -3.56 -30.25 10.68
N LYS A 332 -2.31 -30.44 10.25
CA LYS A 332 -1.13 -29.75 10.79
C LYS A 332 -0.32 -29.17 9.65
N PHE A 333 0.22 -27.94 9.81
CA PHE A 333 1.11 -27.34 8.80
C PHE A 333 2.23 -28.32 8.47
N PRO A 334 2.21 -28.89 7.27
CA PRO A 334 3.08 -29.99 6.93
C PRO A 334 4.39 -29.38 6.42
N GLY A 335 5.27 -28.99 7.34
CA GLY A 335 6.57 -28.46 6.93
C GLY A 335 7.27 -29.43 5.98
N THR A 336 7.81 -28.93 4.87
CA THR A 336 8.55 -29.74 3.87
C THR A 336 9.84 -30.36 4.40
N MET A 337 10.27 -29.95 5.60
CA MET A 337 11.41 -30.50 6.31
C MET A 337 10.93 -31.51 7.36
N PRO A 338 11.05 -32.82 7.09
CA PRO A 338 10.41 -33.87 7.88
C PRO A 338 11.05 -34.10 9.26
N VAL A 339 12.21 -33.49 9.53
CA VAL A 339 13.03 -33.83 10.70
C VAL A 339 13.49 -32.55 11.39
N GLY A 340 13.03 -32.33 12.61
CA GLY A 340 13.58 -31.28 13.48
C GLY A 340 15.02 -31.61 13.89
N PHE A 341 15.84 -30.58 14.13
CA PHE A 341 17.24 -30.77 14.56
C PHE A 341 17.31 -31.18 16.03
N ALA A 342 16.94 -32.44 16.31
CA ALA A 342 16.98 -33.06 17.63
C ALA A 342 18.17 -34.01 17.75
N ARG A 343 18.65 -34.24 18.97
CA ARG A 343 19.84 -35.07 19.24
C ARG A 343 19.72 -36.48 18.62
N HIS A 344 18.53 -37.07 18.62
CA HIS A 344 18.29 -38.39 18.05
C HIS A 344 18.39 -38.43 16.51
N ASN A 345 18.30 -37.28 15.84
CA ASN A 345 18.43 -37.19 14.38
C ASN A 345 19.87 -36.97 13.92
N ILE A 346 20.80 -36.62 14.82
CA ILE A 346 22.22 -36.37 14.49
C ILE A 346 22.88 -37.55 13.75
N PRO A 347 22.67 -38.82 14.13
CA PRO A 347 23.24 -39.94 13.37
C PRO A 347 22.79 -39.96 11.91
N ALA A 348 21.50 -39.66 11.65
CA ALA A 348 20.96 -39.59 10.29
C ALA A 348 21.54 -38.40 9.49
N VAL A 349 21.77 -37.26 10.14
CA VAL A 349 22.45 -36.09 9.54
C VAL A 349 23.91 -36.40 9.18
N ARG A 350 24.60 -37.23 10.00
CA ARG A 350 26.00 -37.61 9.81
C ARG A 350 26.20 -38.82 8.90
N ALA A 351 25.13 -39.49 8.50
CA ALA A 351 25.18 -40.73 7.72
C ALA A 351 25.82 -40.47 6.34
N ARG A 352 26.85 -41.26 5.98
CA ARG A 352 27.64 -41.06 4.75
C ARG A 352 26.90 -41.48 3.46
N ASP A 353 25.79 -42.17 3.60
CA ASP A 353 24.89 -42.59 2.54
C ASP A 353 23.71 -41.62 2.33
N LYS A 354 23.56 -40.60 3.18
CA LYS A 354 22.50 -39.60 3.07
C LYS A 354 23.03 -38.22 2.69
N ASP A 355 22.36 -37.59 1.74
CA ASP A 355 22.59 -36.20 1.40
C ASP A 355 21.84 -35.30 2.39
N TYR A 356 22.59 -34.59 3.22
CA TYR A 356 22.06 -33.56 4.10
C TYR A 356 22.58 -32.21 3.62
N TYR A 357 21.67 -31.25 3.45
CA TYR A 357 21.97 -29.92 2.93
C TYR A 357 21.82 -28.88 4.03
N CYS A 358 22.63 -27.83 3.95
CA CYS A 358 22.59 -26.67 4.82
C CYS A 358 22.53 -25.39 3.98
N SER A 359 22.02 -24.32 4.59
CA SER A 359 22.06 -22.98 4.04
C SER A 359 22.20 -21.97 5.17
N GLU A 360 22.57 -20.73 4.85
CA GLU A 360 22.54 -19.63 5.82
C GLU A 360 21.10 -19.47 6.36
N LYS A 361 20.98 -19.13 7.63
CA LYS A 361 19.68 -18.80 8.22
C LYS A 361 19.17 -17.50 7.60
N THR A 362 17.97 -17.55 7.03
CA THR A 362 17.25 -16.34 6.62
C THR A 362 16.42 -15.83 7.79
N ASP A 363 16.27 -14.51 7.91
CA ASP A 363 15.39 -13.89 8.91
C ASP A 363 14.13 -13.36 8.21
N GLY A 364 13.17 -14.26 8.01
CA GLY A 364 11.87 -13.94 7.42
C GLY A 364 10.74 -14.72 8.08
N VAL A 365 9.53 -14.49 7.57
CA VAL A 365 8.34 -15.23 8.02
C VAL A 365 8.08 -16.34 7.01
N ARG A 366 7.99 -17.58 7.52
CA ARG A 366 7.78 -18.76 6.67
C ARG A 366 6.33 -18.82 6.19
N TYR A 367 6.16 -19.00 4.90
CA TYR A 367 4.86 -19.22 4.26
C TYR A 367 4.96 -20.32 3.21
N PHE A 368 3.84 -20.97 2.92
CA PHE A 368 3.63 -21.52 1.60
C PHE A 368 3.16 -20.42 0.66
N LEU A 369 3.70 -20.40 -0.55
CA LEU A 369 3.10 -19.66 -1.67
C LEU A 369 2.29 -20.67 -2.48
N VAL A 370 0.98 -20.44 -2.57
CA VAL A 370 0.02 -21.34 -3.20
C VAL A 370 -0.62 -20.63 -4.38
N VAL A 371 -0.51 -21.22 -5.57
CA VAL A 371 -1.20 -20.78 -6.79
C VAL A 371 -2.34 -21.75 -7.05
N ALA A 372 -3.57 -21.27 -6.91
CA ALA A 372 -4.76 -22.07 -7.16
C ALA A 372 -5.97 -21.18 -7.46
N ASN A 373 -6.87 -21.67 -8.30
CA ASN A 373 -8.10 -21.00 -8.72
C ASN A 373 -7.84 -19.56 -9.19
N GLN A 374 -6.85 -19.39 -10.08
CA GLN A 374 -6.45 -18.08 -10.61
C GLN A 374 -6.10 -17.05 -9.52
N THR A 375 -5.65 -17.52 -8.36
CA THR A 375 -5.31 -16.71 -7.19
C THR A 375 -3.96 -17.17 -6.65
N VAL A 376 -3.18 -16.23 -6.10
CA VAL A 376 -1.98 -16.56 -5.31
C VAL A 376 -2.15 -16.05 -3.89
N VAL A 377 -1.85 -16.90 -2.91
CA VAL A 377 -1.86 -16.54 -1.48
C VAL A 377 -0.61 -17.04 -0.78
N LEU A 378 -0.23 -16.34 0.27
CA LEU A 378 0.74 -16.83 1.26
C LEU A 378 -0.04 -17.52 2.39
N VAL A 379 0.42 -18.69 2.84
CA VAL A 379 -0.21 -19.45 3.94
C VAL A 379 0.81 -19.67 5.03
N ASP A 380 0.53 -19.19 6.24
CA ASP A 380 1.45 -19.31 7.37
C ASP A 380 1.38 -20.68 8.06
N ARG A 381 2.19 -20.84 9.12
CA ARG A 381 2.23 -22.06 9.94
C ARG A 381 0.94 -22.35 10.71
N SER A 382 0.09 -21.34 10.88
CA SER A 382 -1.21 -21.45 11.53
C SER A 382 -2.33 -21.69 10.52
N ASN A 383 -1.99 -21.95 9.25
CA ASN A 383 -2.95 -22.09 8.15
C ASN A 383 -3.84 -20.85 7.99
N LEU A 384 -3.26 -19.66 8.18
CA LEU A 384 -3.91 -18.40 7.92
C LEU A 384 -3.44 -17.84 6.57
N PRO A 385 -4.34 -17.25 5.77
CA PRO A 385 -3.97 -16.71 4.47
C PRO A 385 -3.47 -15.27 4.60
N PHE A 386 -2.56 -14.89 3.70
CA PHE A 386 -1.97 -13.57 3.63
C PHE A 386 -1.83 -13.12 2.17
N ALA A 387 -2.05 -11.83 1.93
CA ALA A 387 -1.68 -11.15 0.70
C ALA A 387 -0.36 -10.39 0.88
N ALA A 388 0.31 -10.08 -0.21
CA ALA A 388 1.49 -9.23 -0.23
C ALA A 388 1.55 -8.45 -1.55
N PRO A 389 2.19 -7.27 -1.58
CA PRO A 389 2.36 -6.54 -2.82
C PRO A 389 3.10 -7.35 -3.90
N GLY A 390 2.59 -7.29 -5.13
CA GLY A 390 3.12 -8.01 -6.29
C GLY A 390 2.79 -9.51 -6.32
N LEU A 391 2.12 -10.06 -5.31
CA LEU A 391 1.83 -11.50 -5.21
C LEU A 391 0.90 -11.98 -6.32
N GLU A 392 -0.12 -11.20 -6.66
CA GLU A 392 -1.17 -11.60 -7.60
C GLU A 392 -0.66 -11.75 -9.05
N ALA A 393 0.36 -10.99 -9.44
CA ALA A 393 0.97 -11.12 -10.76
C ALA A 393 1.54 -12.53 -11.01
N LEU A 394 1.92 -13.24 -9.94
CA LEU A 394 2.45 -14.60 -10.03
C LEU A 394 1.45 -15.62 -10.58
N VAL A 395 0.14 -15.35 -10.55
CA VAL A 395 -0.89 -16.24 -11.14
C VAL A 395 -0.58 -16.53 -12.60
N SER A 396 -0.12 -15.51 -13.33
CA SER A 396 0.21 -15.63 -14.76
C SER A 396 1.61 -16.19 -15.03
N LEU A 397 2.45 -16.29 -14.00
CA LEU A 397 3.86 -16.65 -14.14
C LEU A 397 4.16 -18.07 -13.66
N LEU A 398 3.33 -18.61 -12.76
CA LEU A 398 3.48 -19.94 -12.18
C LEU A 398 2.34 -20.85 -12.64
N PRO A 399 2.60 -22.15 -12.86
CA PRO A 399 1.55 -23.10 -13.17
C PRO A 399 0.49 -23.19 -12.06
N GLU A 400 -0.77 -23.38 -12.46
CA GLU A 400 -1.88 -23.65 -11.55
C GLU A 400 -1.61 -24.91 -10.69
N GLY A 401 -1.81 -24.79 -9.38
CA GLY A 401 -1.48 -25.83 -8.38
C GLY A 401 -0.03 -25.81 -7.90
N THR A 402 0.77 -24.81 -8.28
CA THR A 402 2.12 -24.63 -7.72
C THR A 402 2.06 -24.34 -6.22
N VAL A 403 2.88 -25.05 -5.45
CA VAL A 403 3.03 -24.86 -4.01
C VAL A 403 4.52 -24.80 -3.66
N LEU A 404 4.97 -23.64 -3.22
CA LEU A 404 6.36 -23.39 -2.82
C LEU A 404 6.45 -23.18 -1.31
N ASP A 405 7.47 -23.75 -0.67
CA ASP A 405 7.79 -23.48 0.73
C ASP A 405 8.97 -22.51 0.78
N GLY A 406 8.85 -21.46 1.57
CA GLY A 406 9.85 -20.42 1.63
C GLY A 406 9.61 -19.42 2.75
N GLU A 407 10.37 -18.33 2.71
CA GLU A 407 10.20 -17.21 3.60
C GLU A 407 9.96 -15.92 2.83
N TYR A 408 9.05 -15.11 3.36
CA TYR A 408 8.87 -13.72 2.95
C TYR A 408 9.85 -12.84 3.73
N VAL A 409 10.78 -12.21 3.02
CA VAL A 409 12.01 -11.64 3.60
C VAL A 409 12.25 -10.25 3.04
N LEU A 410 12.77 -9.35 3.87
CA LEU A 410 13.28 -8.06 3.42
C LEU A 410 14.66 -8.23 2.78
N HIS A 411 14.76 -7.99 1.47
CA HIS A 411 16.04 -7.97 0.76
C HIS A 411 16.74 -6.62 0.96
N HIS A 412 17.66 -6.54 1.92
CA HIS A 412 18.28 -5.28 2.36
C HIS A 412 18.89 -4.44 1.24
N SER A 413 19.62 -5.04 0.29
CA SER A 413 20.25 -4.26 -0.80
C SER A 413 19.26 -3.74 -1.84
N GLN A 414 18.10 -4.39 -2.00
CA GLN A 414 17.04 -3.95 -2.92
C GLN A 414 15.98 -3.11 -2.19
N CYS A 415 16.08 -3.00 -0.86
CA CYS A 415 15.12 -2.36 0.03
C CYS A 415 13.66 -2.77 -0.27
N LYS A 416 13.42 -4.06 -0.57
CA LYS A 416 12.08 -4.57 -0.87
C LYS A 416 11.89 -5.99 -0.32
N PHE A 417 10.64 -6.36 -0.10
CA PHE A 417 10.31 -7.73 0.26
C PHE A 417 10.36 -8.66 -0.96
N VAL A 418 10.75 -9.89 -0.71
CA VAL A 418 10.94 -10.96 -1.70
C VAL A 418 10.49 -12.28 -1.09
N PHE A 419 10.16 -13.25 -1.93
CA PHE A 419 9.89 -14.61 -1.48
C PHE A 419 11.11 -15.50 -1.75
N MET A 420 11.79 -15.92 -0.69
CA MET A 420 12.93 -16.82 -0.76
C MET A 420 12.44 -18.26 -0.72
N VAL A 421 12.45 -18.93 -1.86
CA VAL A 421 11.99 -20.32 -2.05
C VAL A 421 13.04 -21.30 -1.51
N PHE A 422 12.62 -22.12 -0.56
CA PHE A 422 13.45 -23.11 0.12
C PHE A 422 13.25 -24.51 -0.45
N ASP A 423 11.98 -24.87 -0.67
CA ASP A 423 11.56 -26.18 -1.14
C ASP A 423 10.35 -26.06 -2.08
N ILE A 424 10.02 -27.14 -2.79
CA ILE A 424 8.82 -27.26 -3.63
C ILE A 424 7.98 -28.42 -3.13
N VAL A 425 6.68 -28.17 -2.96
CA VAL A 425 5.68 -29.16 -2.57
C VAL A 425 5.02 -29.75 -3.81
N ALA A 426 4.66 -28.88 -4.76
CA ALA A 426 4.04 -29.26 -6.02
C ALA A 426 4.34 -28.22 -7.11
N GLU A 427 4.45 -28.68 -8.35
CA GLU A 427 4.60 -27.84 -9.55
C GLU A 427 3.31 -27.77 -10.39
N GLY A 428 2.22 -28.33 -9.86
CA GLY A 428 0.93 -28.33 -10.53
C GLY A 428 -0.15 -29.04 -9.72
N SER A 429 -1.39 -28.95 -10.19
CA SER A 429 -2.58 -29.40 -9.47
C SER A 429 -2.76 -30.91 -9.34
N LEU A 430 -2.07 -31.71 -10.17
CA LEU A 430 -2.20 -33.16 -10.20
C LEU A 430 -1.35 -33.84 -9.10
N PRO A 431 -1.78 -34.98 -8.52
CA PRO A 431 -0.99 -35.73 -7.56
C PRO A 431 0.39 -36.17 -8.07
N SER A 432 0.50 -36.45 -9.38
CA SER A 432 1.78 -36.78 -10.05
C SER A 432 2.78 -35.62 -10.05
N SER A 433 2.30 -34.39 -9.91
CA SER A 433 3.12 -33.17 -9.82
C SER A 433 3.65 -32.92 -8.40
N SER A 434 3.34 -33.81 -7.44
CA SER A 434 3.82 -33.72 -6.06
C SER A 434 5.31 -34.03 -5.95
N TYR A 435 6.00 -33.20 -5.18
CA TYR A 435 7.41 -33.36 -4.81
C TYR A 435 7.57 -33.85 -3.38
N VAL A 436 6.52 -33.89 -2.55
CA VAL A 436 6.58 -34.17 -1.10
C VAL A 436 7.36 -35.45 -0.76
N ARG A 437 7.18 -36.52 -1.54
CA ARG A 437 7.82 -37.82 -1.31
C ARG A 437 9.16 -38.00 -2.06
N LYS A 438 9.56 -37.03 -2.89
CA LYS A 438 10.82 -37.08 -3.62
C LYS A 438 12.01 -36.73 -2.71
N PRO A 439 13.20 -37.30 -2.93
CA PRO A 439 14.42 -36.87 -2.27
C PRO A 439 14.66 -35.36 -2.42
N PHE A 440 15.23 -34.72 -1.39
CA PHE A 440 15.43 -33.25 -1.38
C PHE A 440 16.19 -32.74 -2.62
N ARG A 441 17.18 -33.50 -3.11
CA ARG A 441 17.92 -33.16 -4.34
C ARG A 441 17.00 -33.03 -5.55
N GLU A 442 16.04 -33.92 -5.72
CA GLU A 442 15.07 -33.85 -6.82
C GLU A 442 14.13 -32.65 -6.67
N ARG A 443 13.76 -32.30 -5.43
CA ARG A 443 12.96 -31.10 -5.15
C ARG A 443 13.74 -29.82 -5.48
N LEU A 444 15.02 -29.76 -5.13
CA LEU A 444 15.91 -28.66 -5.54
C LEU A 444 16.02 -28.53 -7.06
N MET A 445 16.06 -29.64 -7.79
CA MET A 445 16.02 -29.63 -9.26
C MET A 445 14.67 -29.14 -9.78
N GLY A 446 13.56 -29.50 -9.14
CA GLY A 446 12.24 -28.95 -9.45
C GLY A 446 12.20 -27.43 -9.35
N ILE A 447 12.68 -26.86 -8.24
CA ILE A 447 12.80 -25.40 -8.05
C ILE A 447 13.70 -24.78 -9.13
N GLN A 448 14.84 -25.42 -9.43
CA GLN A 448 15.77 -24.93 -10.45
C GLN A 448 15.13 -24.89 -11.84
N ASN A 449 14.35 -25.90 -12.21
CA ASN A 449 13.66 -25.94 -13.49
C ASN A 449 12.56 -24.88 -13.55
N LEU A 450 11.73 -24.80 -12.52
CA LEU A 450 10.63 -23.84 -12.40
C LEU A 450 11.11 -22.38 -12.48
N LEU A 451 12.24 -22.07 -11.83
CA LEU A 451 12.82 -20.72 -11.76
C LEU A 451 14.03 -20.53 -12.70
N SER A 452 14.22 -21.41 -13.69
CA SER A 452 15.31 -21.28 -14.67
C SER A 452 15.09 -20.10 -15.62
N GLU A 453 16.15 -19.58 -16.23
CA GLU A 453 16.07 -18.53 -17.26
C GLU A 453 15.28 -18.99 -18.51
N THR A 454 15.17 -20.30 -18.71
CA THR A 454 14.40 -20.93 -19.78
C THR A 454 12.96 -21.26 -19.38
N SER A 455 12.52 -20.95 -18.16
CA SER A 455 11.18 -21.31 -17.70
C SER A 455 10.10 -20.33 -18.17
N ALA A 456 8.84 -20.75 -18.07
CA ALA A 456 7.70 -19.85 -18.33
C ALA A 456 7.67 -18.67 -17.35
N TYR A 457 8.06 -18.90 -16.10
CA TYR A 457 8.19 -17.85 -15.08
C TYR A 457 9.15 -16.74 -15.54
N TYR A 458 10.37 -17.10 -15.97
CA TYR A 458 11.37 -16.09 -16.34
C TYR A 458 10.98 -15.33 -17.62
N ARG A 459 10.44 -16.04 -18.63
CA ARG A 459 9.91 -15.39 -19.84
C ARG A 459 8.77 -14.43 -19.53
N GLY A 460 7.84 -14.83 -18.66
CA GLY A 460 6.73 -13.95 -18.25
C GLY A 460 7.23 -12.74 -17.46
N LEU A 461 8.25 -12.92 -16.61
CA LEU A 461 8.87 -11.84 -15.85
C LEU A 461 9.49 -10.76 -16.74
N GLN A 462 10.07 -11.15 -17.89
CA GLN A 462 10.62 -10.19 -18.87
C GLN A 462 9.56 -9.26 -19.47
N ASN A 463 8.30 -9.69 -19.50
CA ASN A 463 7.18 -8.90 -20.02
C ASN A 463 6.45 -8.10 -18.93
N MET A 464 6.90 -8.19 -17.66
CA MET A 464 6.30 -7.49 -16.55
C MET A 464 7.22 -6.41 -15.99
N HIS A 465 6.61 -5.35 -15.47
CA HIS A 465 7.38 -4.34 -14.77
C HIS A 465 7.91 -4.90 -13.43
N PRO A 466 9.20 -4.74 -13.08
CA PRO A 466 9.79 -5.34 -11.87
C PRO A 466 9.16 -4.88 -10.56
N SER A 467 8.43 -3.76 -10.58
CA SER A 467 7.70 -3.22 -9.43
C SER A 467 6.31 -3.80 -9.24
N SER A 468 5.77 -4.54 -10.22
CA SER A 468 4.40 -5.06 -10.20
C SER A 468 4.31 -6.54 -9.83
N VAL A 469 5.43 -7.16 -9.47
CA VAL A 469 5.54 -8.60 -9.20
C VAL A 469 6.44 -8.86 -8.01
N LEU A 470 6.02 -9.82 -7.16
CA LEU A 470 6.81 -10.28 -6.03
C LEU A 470 7.99 -11.12 -6.54
N PRO A 471 9.25 -10.71 -6.30
CA PRO A 471 10.40 -11.48 -6.77
C PRO A 471 10.52 -12.81 -6.03
N LEU A 472 10.77 -13.89 -6.79
CA LEU A 472 11.07 -15.21 -6.25
C LEU A 472 12.58 -15.45 -6.33
N PHE A 473 13.20 -15.75 -5.19
CA PHE A 473 14.63 -16.10 -5.13
C PHE A 473 14.80 -17.52 -4.63
N ARG A 474 15.61 -18.31 -5.34
CA ARG A 474 15.99 -19.64 -4.87
C ARG A 474 17.01 -19.53 -3.75
N LYS A 475 16.76 -20.20 -2.63
CA LYS A 475 17.74 -20.36 -1.56
C LYS A 475 18.92 -21.21 -2.02
N ARG A 476 20.14 -20.78 -1.68
CA ARG A 476 21.36 -21.51 -2.01
C ARG A 476 21.61 -22.60 -0.98
N TRP A 477 21.39 -23.85 -1.37
CA TRP A 477 21.67 -25.02 -0.55
C TRP A 477 23.04 -25.58 -0.87
N GLN A 478 23.75 -26.02 0.16
CA GLN A 478 25.06 -26.66 0.05
C GLN A 478 25.03 -28.00 0.77
N PRO A 479 25.59 -29.08 0.19
CA PRO A 479 25.78 -30.32 0.92
C PRO A 479 26.61 -30.06 2.17
N VAL A 480 26.20 -30.58 3.33
CA VAL A 480 26.94 -30.38 4.60
C VAL A 480 28.39 -30.86 4.51
N ARG A 481 28.68 -31.84 3.64
CA ARG A 481 30.05 -32.33 3.40
C ARG A 481 30.96 -31.26 2.79
N GLN A 482 30.38 -30.32 2.05
CA GLN A 482 31.07 -29.19 1.40
C GLN A 482 30.99 -27.91 2.24
N ILE A 483 30.39 -27.93 3.43
CA ILE A 483 30.18 -26.71 4.23
C ILE A 483 31.49 -25.98 4.56
N ARG A 484 32.61 -26.71 4.68
CA ARG A 484 33.94 -26.14 4.93
C ARG A 484 34.43 -25.27 3.78
N GLU A 485 33.95 -25.48 2.55
CA GLU A 485 34.32 -24.69 1.38
C GLU A 485 33.58 -23.36 1.33
N VAL A 486 32.43 -23.25 2.02
CA VAL A 486 31.61 -22.04 2.08
C VAL A 486 32.21 -20.97 3.02
N PHE A 487 32.98 -21.41 4.02
CA PHE A 487 33.62 -20.53 5.02
C PHE A 487 35.09 -20.20 4.72
N LYS A 488 35.61 -20.66 3.58
CA LYS A 488 36.89 -20.21 3.04
C LYS A 488 36.66 -18.98 2.17
#